data_AF-A0A7K3J179-F1
#
_entry.id   AF-A0A7K3J179-F1
#
_cell.length_a   1.000
_cell.length_b   1.000
_cell.length_c   1.000
_cell.angle_alpha   90.00
_cell.angle_beta   90.00
_cell.angle_gamma   90.00
#
_symmetry.space_group_name_H-M   'P 1'
#
loop_
_entity.id
_entity.type
_entity.pdbx_description
1 polymer ?
#
loop_
_entity_poly.entity_id
_entity_poly.type
_entity_poly.pdbx_seq_one_letter_code
_entity_poly.pdbx_strand_id
1 'polypeptide(L)'
;MRIKDEILKNKNHFLLLCKNHNVKYLYAFGSAVSDKFDDKASDLDFVVEIESKDPIERGENLISLWDNFETFFNRRVDLLTDASIRNPFLRKNIDSSKILIYDGSR
;
A
#
# COMPACT_ATOMS: atom_id res chain seq x y z
N MET A 1 10.90 -8.91 7.25
CA MET A 1 10.41 -8.04 6.16
C MET A 1 10.33 -6.63 6.71
N ARG A 2 11.21 -5.75 6.24
CA ARG A 2 11.49 -4.43 6.82
C ARG A 2 10.24 -3.56 7.02
N ILE A 3 9.32 -3.60 6.06
CA ILE A 3 8.04 -2.87 6.10
C ILE A 3 7.19 -3.28 7.30
N LYS A 4 7.14 -4.58 7.62
CA LYS A 4 6.38 -5.04 8.79
C LYS A 4 6.99 -4.48 10.08
N ASP A 5 8.31 -4.38 10.16
CA ASP A 5 8.99 -3.84 11.34
C ASP A 5 8.70 -2.34 11.52
N GLU A 6 8.62 -1.58 10.43
CA GLU A 6 8.23 -0.16 10.48
C GLU A 6 6.78 0.05 10.86
N ILE A 7 5.87 -0.75 10.30
CA ILE A 7 4.46 -0.73 10.69
C ILE A 7 4.32 -1.08 12.17
N LEU A 8 5.10 -2.05 12.67
CA LEU A 8 5.04 -2.46 14.08
C LEU A 8 5.48 -1.35 15.04
N LYS A 9 6.41 -0.47 14.65
CA LYS A 9 6.82 0.68 15.49
C LYS A 9 5.65 1.60 15.83
N ASN A 10 4.72 1.80 14.88
CA ASN A 10 3.57 2.69 15.02
C ASN A 10 2.27 2.03 14.54
N LYS A 11 2.04 0.78 14.96
CA LYS A 11 0.93 -0.05 14.45
C LYS A 11 -0.43 0.62 14.57
N ASN A 12 -0.71 1.26 15.71
CA ASN A 12 -2.00 1.91 15.95
C ASN A 12 -2.26 3.06 14.97
N HIS A 13 -1.23 3.87 14.70
CA HIS A 13 -1.33 4.98 13.75
C HIS A 13 -1.56 4.45 12.32
N PHE A 14 -0.80 3.42 11.92
CA PHE A 14 -0.98 2.77 10.61
C PHE A 14 -2.40 2.21 10.43
N LEU A 15 -2.91 1.49 11.43
CA LEU A 15 -4.27 0.95 11.39
C LEU A 15 -5.32 2.07 11.32
N LEU A 16 -5.12 3.17 12.05
CA LEU A 16 -6.02 4.30 12.02
C LEU A 16 -6.02 4.99 10.65
N LEU A 17 -4.85 5.17 10.03
CA LEU A 17 -4.74 5.68 8.66
C LEU A 17 -5.52 4.78 7.68
N CYS A 18 -5.31 3.47 7.72
CA CYS A 18 -6.01 2.56 6.82
C CYS A 18 -7.54 2.60 7.02
N LYS A 19 -8.00 2.65 8.27
CA LYS A 19 -9.43 2.74 8.60
C LYS A 19 -10.05 4.05 8.16
N ASN A 20 -9.38 5.18 8.41
CA ASN A 20 -9.92 6.51 8.10
C ASN A 20 -10.07 6.74 6.59
N HIS A 21 -9.29 6.06 5.76
CA HIS A 21 -9.35 6.17 4.30
C HIS A 21 -10.18 5.05 3.66
N ASN A 22 -10.96 4.29 4.45
CA ASN A 22 -11.77 3.16 3.95
C ASN A 22 -10.95 2.14 3.14
N VAL A 23 -9.72 1.84 3.57
CA VAL A 23 -8.90 0.83 2.89
C VAL A 23 -9.55 -0.53 3.08
N LYS A 24 -9.89 -1.20 1.98
CA LYS A 24 -10.40 -2.57 1.96
C LYS A 24 -9.28 -3.57 2.15
N TYR A 25 -8.22 -3.43 1.37
CA TYR A 25 -7.01 -4.23 1.48
C TYR A 25 -5.79 -3.45 1.02
N LEU A 26 -4.65 -3.77 1.63
CA LEU A 26 -3.35 -3.25 1.25
C LEU A 26 -2.37 -4.41 1.11
N TYR A 27 -1.73 -4.51 -0.05
CA TYR A 27 -0.67 -5.46 -0.32
C TYR A 27 0.63 -4.72 -0.59
N ALA A 28 1.76 -5.22 -0.08
CA ALA A 28 3.09 -4.81 -0.52
C ALA A 28 3.57 -5.75 -1.63
N PHE A 29 4.31 -5.24 -2.60
CA PHE A 29 4.91 -6.07 -3.66
C PHE A 29 6.31 -5.55 -4.03
N GLY A 30 6.91 -6.08 -5.10
CA GLY A 30 8.13 -5.50 -5.66
C GLY A 30 9.35 -5.60 -4.74
N SER A 31 10.17 -4.55 -4.73
CA SER A 31 11.41 -4.53 -3.93
C SER A 31 11.10 -4.61 -2.44
N ALA A 32 9.98 -4.02 -2.03
CA ALA A 32 9.42 -3.92 -0.68
C ALA A 32 9.21 -5.28 0.03
N VAL A 33 9.03 -6.36 -0.74
CA VAL A 33 8.83 -7.73 -0.21
C VAL A 33 9.99 -8.68 -0.53
N SER A 34 11.06 -8.18 -1.15
CA SER A 34 12.20 -8.98 -1.61
C SER A 34 13.47 -8.66 -0.82
N ASP A 35 14.47 -9.54 -0.90
CA ASP A 35 15.79 -9.33 -0.27
C ASP A 35 16.63 -8.24 -0.96
N LYS A 36 16.12 -7.64 -2.04
CA LYS A 36 16.78 -6.55 -2.79
C LYS A 36 16.41 -5.15 -2.30
N PHE A 37 15.65 -5.05 -1.21
CA PHE A 37 15.25 -3.76 -0.66
C PHE A 37 16.45 -2.99 -0.11
N ASP A 38 16.71 -1.81 -0.69
CA ASP A 38 17.68 -0.84 -0.18
C ASP A 38 16.97 0.21 0.67
N ASP A 39 17.27 0.21 1.97
CA ASP A 39 16.68 1.14 2.96
C ASP A 39 16.85 2.63 2.62
N LYS A 40 17.84 3.00 1.80
CA LYS A 40 18.17 4.39 1.47
C LYS A 40 17.59 4.86 0.14
N ALA A 41 17.27 3.94 -0.76
CA ALA A 41 16.99 4.26 -2.15
C ALA A 41 15.75 3.57 -2.73
N SER A 42 15.24 2.51 -2.08
CA SER A 42 14.07 1.78 -2.58
C SER A 42 12.78 2.44 -2.14
N ASP A 43 11.87 2.59 -3.11
CA ASP A 43 10.51 3.05 -2.90
C ASP A 43 9.66 1.91 -2.30
N LEU A 44 8.53 2.27 -1.68
CA LEU A 44 7.59 1.31 -1.13
C LEU A 44 6.42 1.07 -2.08
N ASP A 45 6.42 -0.09 -2.73
CA ASP A 45 5.39 -0.50 -3.67
C ASP A 45 4.17 -1.13 -2.96
N PHE A 46 3.00 -0.53 -3.11
CA PHE A 46 1.73 -1.06 -2.59
C PHE A 46 0.63 -1.16 -3.64
N VAL A 47 -0.19 -2.21 -3.53
CA VAL A 47 -1.51 -2.29 -4.17
C VAL A 47 -2.56 -2.04 -3.10
N VAL A 48 -3.43 -1.06 -3.35
CA VAL A 48 -4.51 -0.70 -2.45
C VAL A 48 -5.87 -0.78 -3.14
N GLU A 49 -6.88 -1.14 -2.36
CA GLU A 49 -8.28 -1.01 -2.76
C GLU A 49 -9.02 -0.20 -1.70
N ILE A 50 -9.76 0.81 -2.14
CA ILE A 50 -10.56 1.68 -1.27
C ILE A 50 -12.04 1.30 -1.42
N GLU A 51 -12.70 1.03 -0.30
CA GLU A 51 -14.13 0.68 -0.26
C GLU A 51 -14.99 1.95 -0.31
N SER A 52 -15.15 2.53 -1.50
CA SER A 52 -16.16 3.56 -1.77
C SER A 52 -16.85 3.33 -3.11
N LYS A 53 -18.14 3.65 -3.17
CA LYS A 53 -18.97 3.61 -4.39
C LYS A 53 -18.84 4.89 -5.20
N ASP A 54 -18.41 5.99 -4.58
CA ASP A 54 -18.22 7.27 -5.25
C ASP A 54 -16.80 7.37 -5.81
N PRO A 55 -16.61 7.52 -7.13
CA PRO A 55 -15.29 7.68 -7.73
C PRO A 55 -14.52 8.90 -7.22
N ILE A 56 -15.21 9.98 -6.84
CA ILE A 56 -14.58 11.21 -6.33
C ILE A 56 -14.01 10.94 -4.95
N GLU A 57 -14.85 10.46 -4.01
CA GLU A 57 -14.43 10.11 -2.66
C GLU A 57 -13.30 9.06 -2.68
N ARG A 58 -13.41 8.07 -3.56
CA ARG A 58 -12.36 7.07 -3.77
C ARG A 58 -11.03 7.71 -4.17
N GLY A 59 -11.06 8.67 -5.09
CA GLY A 59 -9.88 9.40 -5.55
C GLY A 59 -9.26 10.26 -4.45
N GLU A 60 -10.09 10.99 -3.70
CA GLU A 60 -9.65 11.82 -2.57
C GLU A 60 -9.00 10.98 -1.46
N ASN A 61 -9.64 9.87 -1.08
CA ASN A 61 -9.09 8.93 -0.10
C ASN A 61 -7.78 8.31 -0.58
N LEU A 62 -7.65 8.00 -1.88
CA LEU A 62 -6.43 7.44 -2.44
C LEU A 62 -5.26 8.42 -2.36
N ILE A 63 -5.47 9.66 -2.77
CA ILE A 63 -4.45 10.72 -2.76
C ILE A 63 -4.05 11.05 -1.32
N SER A 64 -5.04 11.23 -0.44
CA SER A 64 -4.75 11.53 0.97
C SER A 64 -4.02 10.38 1.67
N LEU A 65 -4.38 9.13 1.37
CA LEU A 65 -3.68 7.96 1.90
C LEU A 65 -2.22 7.91 1.42
N TRP A 66 -1.98 8.24 0.15
CA TRP A 66 -0.65 8.29 -0.43
C TRP A 66 0.25 9.31 0.28
N ASP A 67 -0.21 10.55 0.44
CA ASP A 67 0.52 11.60 1.17
C ASP A 67 0.83 11.20 2.62
N ASN A 68 -0.16 10.59 3.28
CA ASN A 68 -0.01 10.11 4.66
C ASN A 68 0.97 8.94 4.76
N PHE A 69 1.02 8.06 3.77
CA PHE A 69 1.97 6.95 3.75
C PHE A 69 3.40 7.42 3.50
N GLU A 70 3.62 8.37 2.58
CA GLU A 70 4.95 8.94 2.39
C GLU A 70 5.48 9.58 3.68
N THR A 71 4.60 10.28 4.39
CA THR A 71 4.91 10.86 5.70
C THR A 71 5.16 9.79 6.77
N PHE A 72 4.32 8.76 6.85
CA PHE A 72 4.43 7.70 7.85
C PHE A 72 5.72 6.87 7.69
N PHE A 73 6.07 6.52 6.45
CA PHE A 73 7.26 5.76 6.14
C PHE A 73 8.52 6.62 5.98
N ASN A 74 8.34 7.95 5.87
CA ASN A 74 9.41 8.91 5.59
C ASN A 74 10.25 8.51 4.37
N ARG A 75 9.57 7.99 3.35
CA ARG A 75 10.12 7.47 2.10
C ARG A 75 9.07 7.59 1.01
N ARG A 76 9.53 7.54 -0.25
CA ARG A 76 8.63 7.48 -1.39
C ARG A 76 7.79 6.22 -1.37
N VAL A 77 6.53 6.39 -1.74
CA VAL A 77 5.53 5.33 -1.78
C VAL A 77 4.93 5.29 -3.18
N ASP A 78 4.95 4.12 -3.81
CA ASP A 78 4.25 3.88 -5.07
C ASP A 78 2.95 3.13 -4.79
N LEU A 79 1.84 3.80 -5.04
CA LEU A 79 0.52 3.31 -4.69
C LEU A 79 -0.29 3.01 -5.95
N LEU A 80 -0.52 1.72 -6.21
CA LEU A 80 -1.30 1.24 -7.33
C LEU A 80 -2.68 0.80 -6.87
N THR A 81 -3.67 0.92 -7.76
CA THR A 81 -4.98 0.31 -7.57
C THR A 81 -5.12 -0.87 -8.51
N ASP A 82 -5.99 -1.83 -8.16
CA ASP A 82 -6.26 -2.94 -9.07
C ASP A 82 -6.70 -2.45 -10.45
N ALA A 83 -7.49 -1.37 -10.54
CA ALA A 83 -7.93 -0.80 -11.81
C ALA A 83 -6.79 -0.18 -12.64
N SER A 84 -5.70 0.30 -12.02
CA SER A 84 -4.58 0.91 -12.74
C SER A 84 -3.63 -0.12 -13.36
N ILE A 85 -3.60 -1.36 -12.85
CA ILE A 85 -2.75 -2.43 -13.37
C ILE A 85 -3.41 -3.06 -14.61
N ARG A 86 -3.16 -2.46 -15.77
CA ARG A 86 -3.69 -2.89 -17.08
C ARG A 86 -2.84 -3.98 -17.75
N ASN A 87 -1.55 -4.03 -17.48
CA ASN A 87 -0.66 -5.03 -18.10
C ASN A 87 -0.83 -6.40 -17.41
N PRO A 88 -1.28 -7.44 -18.12
CA PRO A 88 -1.55 -8.75 -17.52
C PRO A 88 -0.29 -9.46 -17.02
N PHE A 89 0.87 -9.22 -17.64
CA PHE A 89 2.14 -9.77 -17.17
C PHE A 89 2.56 -9.11 -15.86
N LEU A 90 2.42 -7.79 -15.76
CA LEU A 90 2.69 -7.05 -14.53
C LEU A 90 1.75 -7.52 -13.41
N ARG A 91 0.44 -7.62 -13.69
CA ARG A 91 -0.54 -8.16 -12.74
C ARG A 91 -0.13 -9.52 -12.21
N LYS A 92 0.21 -10.47 -13.10
CA LYS A 92 0.61 -11.82 -12.69
C LYS A 92 1.85 -11.83 -11.80
N ASN A 93 2.83 -10.97 -12.08
CA ASN A 93 4.04 -10.84 -11.26
C ASN A 93 3.75 -10.24 -9.89
N ILE A 94 2.88 -9.23 -9.82
CA ILE A 94 2.45 -8.63 -8.56
C ILE A 94 1.65 -9.67 -7.76
N ASP A 95 0.65 -10.29 -8.35
CA ASP A 95 -0.23 -11.26 -7.67
C ASP A 95 0.53 -12.48 -7.14
N SER A 96 1.59 -12.92 -7.81
CA SER A 96 2.40 -14.06 -7.36
C SER A 96 3.35 -13.75 -6.20
N SER A 97 3.67 -12.46 -5.97
CA SER A 97 4.67 -12.03 -4.99
C SER A 97 4.12 -11.12 -3.89
N LYS A 98 2.92 -10.57 -4.08
CA LYS A 98 2.34 -9.60 -3.15
C LYS A 98 2.06 -10.23 -1.79
N ILE A 99 2.31 -9.45 -0.74
CA ILE A 99 2.09 -9.84 0.65
C ILE A 99 1.02 -8.94 1.25
N LEU A 100 0.00 -9.56 1.84
CA LEU A 100 -1.06 -8.83 2.55
C LEU A 100 -0.47 -8.11 3.77
N ILE A 101 -0.71 -6.80 3.84
CA ILE A 101 -0.28 -5.91 4.93
C ILE A 101 -1.46 -5.53 5.81
N TYR A 102 -2.59 -5.21 5.19
CA TYR A 102 -3.79 -4.79 5.88
C TYR A 102 -5.03 -5.38 5.19
N ASP A 103 -5.98 -5.80 6.01
CA ASP A 103 -7.28 -6.30 5.59
C ASP A 103 -8.34 -5.60 6.44
N GLY A 104 -9.13 -4.74 5.80
CA GLY A 104 -10.20 -3.97 6.42
C GLY A 104 -11.48 -4.76 6.63
N SER A 105 -11.55 -6.00 6.13
CA SER A 105 -12.71 -6.89 6.31
C SER A 105 -12.67 -7.70 7.63
N ARG A 106 -11.62 -7.53 8.44
CA ARG A 106 -11.39 -8.27 9.69
C ARG A 106 -11.48 -7.39 10.94
#